data_AF-A0A9D8T0B1-F1
#
_entry.id   AF-A0A9D8T0B1-F1
#
_cell.length_a   1.000
_cell.length_b   1.000
_cell.length_c   1.000
_cell.angle_alpha   90.00
_cell.angle_beta   90.00
_cell.angle_gamma   90.00
#
_symmetry.space_group_name_H-M   'P 1'
#
loop_
_entity.id
_entity.type
_entity.pdbx_description
1 polymer ?
#
loop_
_entity_poly.entity_id
_entity_poly.type
_entity_poly.pdbx_seq_one_letter_code
_entity_poly.pdbx_strand_id
1 'polypeptide(L)'
;MKRLIFLLLAFILLQACSSTKYVPENEELLFHTKVKVDKPELSKSELKAQMRQQPNHRFLGLFNMDLALYNLSGQDTSKWVNRFLRKIGDAPVIYDEHQSERSQRAMEQYLFNRGYFNASVDVKADHLPKQKVKTLYSVKAGAPYSFRQYHYDNHASALDSIIHVSMKQSDIKQGKPFNSDLLNAERSRLV
;
A
#
# COMPACT_ATOMS: atom_id res chain seq x y z
N MET A 1 5.07 -40.73 -31.65
CA MET A 1 6.21 -39.81 -31.88
C MET A 1 5.76 -38.39 -32.23
N LYS A 2 4.97 -38.16 -33.29
CA LYS A 2 4.50 -36.80 -33.69
C LYS A 2 3.72 -36.03 -32.61
N ARG A 3 2.86 -36.70 -31.83
CA ARG A 3 2.14 -36.08 -30.68
C ARG A 3 3.08 -35.67 -29.55
N LEU A 4 4.14 -36.44 -29.31
CA LEU A 4 5.15 -36.14 -28.29
C LEU A 4 5.99 -34.92 -28.70
N ILE A 5 6.33 -34.81 -29.99
CA ILE A 5 7.03 -33.64 -30.56
C ILE A 5 6.18 -32.38 -30.44
N PHE A 6 4.87 -32.44 -30.74
CA PHE A 6 3.96 -31.30 -30.59
C PHE A 6 3.83 -30.85 -29.12
N LEU A 7 3.75 -31.79 -28.17
CA LEU A 7 3.72 -31.49 -26.75
C LEU A 7 5.03 -30.86 -26.27
N LEU A 8 6.17 -31.34 -26.77
CA LEU A 8 7.50 -30.82 -26.43
C LEU A 8 7.73 -29.42 -27.03
N LEU A 9 7.25 -29.17 -28.25
CA LEU A 9 7.29 -27.85 -28.90
C LEU A 9 6.40 -26.83 -28.18
N ALA A 10 5.19 -27.24 -27.76
CA ALA A 10 4.30 -26.41 -26.96
C ALA A 10 4.90 -26.09 -25.58
N PHE A 11 5.60 -27.05 -24.97
CA PHE A 11 6.30 -26.83 -23.69
C PHE A 11 7.46 -25.83 -23.82
N ILE A 12 8.22 -25.86 -24.92
CA ILE A 12 9.29 -24.88 -25.20
C ILE A 12 8.71 -23.47 -25.43
N LEU A 13 7.59 -23.35 -26.14
CA LEU A 13 6.94 -22.06 -26.39
C LEU A 13 6.38 -21.40 -25.11
N LEU A 14 6.00 -22.20 -24.10
CA LEU A 14 5.55 -21.68 -22.80
C LEU A 14 6.70 -21.09 -21.96
N GLN A 15 7.96 -21.44 -22.23
CA GLN A 15 9.13 -20.92 -21.49
C GLN A 15 9.55 -19.51 -21.96
N ALA A 16 9.07 -19.06 -23.12
CA ALA A 16 9.47 -17.79 -23.73
C ALA A 16 8.72 -16.56 -23.18
N CYS A 17 7.72 -16.75 -22.33
CA CYS A 17 6.96 -15.63 -21.76
C CYS A 17 7.75 -15.00 -20.60
N SER A 18 8.62 -14.04 -20.91
CA SER A 18 9.30 -13.23 -19.90
C SER A 18 8.36 -12.16 -19.35
N SER A 19 8.07 -12.23 -18.04
CA SER A 19 7.30 -11.19 -17.34
C SER A 19 8.04 -9.85 -17.21
N THR A 20 9.34 -9.82 -17.55
CA THR A 20 10.22 -8.65 -17.45
C THR A 20 10.73 -8.20 -18.83
N LYS A 21 10.02 -8.57 -19.91
CA LYS A 21 10.36 -8.20 -21.29
C LYS A 21 10.58 -6.69 -21.49
N TYR A 22 9.79 -5.86 -20.82
CA TYR A 22 9.82 -4.39 -20.91
C TYR A 22 10.44 -3.70 -19.69
N VAL A 23 11.14 -4.45 -18.83
CA VAL A 23 11.89 -3.87 -17.72
C VAL A 23 13.26 -3.41 -18.26
N PRO A 24 13.67 -2.16 -18.03
CA PRO A 24 14.97 -1.65 -18.48
C PRO A 24 16.15 -2.42 -17.89
N GLU A 25 17.29 -2.39 -18.58
CA GLU A 25 18.53 -2.98 -18.06
C GLU A 25 18.96 -2.24 -16.78
N ASN A 26 19.30 -3.01 -15.73
CA ASN A 26 19.64 -2.55 -14.38
C ASN A 26 18.48 -2.08 -13.50
N GLU A 27 17.25 -2.23 -13.98
CA GLU A 27 16.05 -2.00 -13.17
C GLU A 27 15.39 -3.33 -12.79
N GLU A 28 14.52 -3.29 -11.79
CA GLU A 28 13.81 -4.47 -11.32
C GLU A 28 12.31 -4.22 -11.23
N LEU A 29 11.52 -5.21 -11.65
CA LEU A 29 10.07 -5.20 -11.51
C LEU A 29 9.68 -5.37 -10.03
N LEU A 30 8.87 -4.46 -9.51
CA LEU A 30 8.16 -4.65 -8.25
C LEU A 30 7.12 -5.77 -8.44
N PHE A 31 7.53 -7.00 -8.15
CA PHE A 31 6.74 -8.20 -8.48
C PHE A 31 5.66 -8.50 -7.43
N HIS A 32 5.96 -8.22 -6.16
CA HIS A 32 5.05 -8.49 -5.07
C HIS A 32 5.36 -7.64 -3.83
N THR A 33 4.32 -7.31 -3.07
CA THR A 33 4.45 -6.65 -1.77
C THR A 33 3.65 -7.39 -0.72
N LYS A 34 4.29 -7.72 0.39
CA LYS A 34 3.63 -8.27 1.58
C LYS A 34 3.69 -7.27 2.72
N VAL A 35 2.58 -7.15 3.44
CA VAL A 35 2.49 -6.43 4.71
C VAL A 35 2.21 -7.46 5.79
N LYS A 36 3.14 -7.61 6.73
CA LYS A 36 2.98 -8.39 7.95
C LYS A 36 2.72 -7.41 9.09
N VAL A 37 1.77 -7.75 9.96
CA VAL A 37 1.40 -6.94 11.11
C VAL A 37 1.39 -7.85 12.33
N ASP A 38 1.91 -7.36 13.44
CA ASP A 38 1.93 -8.05 14.73
C ASP A 38 0.53 -8.23 15.32
N LYS A 39 -0.36 -7.26 15.10
CA LYS A 39 -1.76 -7.29 15.57
C LYS A 39 -2.76 -7.63 14.47
N PRO A 40 -3.69 -8.59 14.70
CA PRO A 40 -4.70 -8.98 13.71
C PRO A 40 -5.81 -7.93 13.54
N GLU A 41 -6.04 -7.08 14.53
CA GLU A 41 -7.04 -6.00 14.51
C GLU A 41 -6.69 -4.89 13.51
N LEU A 42 -5.41 -4.75 13.16
CA LEU A 42 -4.95 -3.75 12.20
C LEU A 42 -5.20 -4.21 10.77
N SER A 43 -5.93 -3.37 10.02
CA SER A 43 -6.25 -3.66 8.64
C SER A 43 -5.03 -3.57 7.73
N LYS A 44 -4.66 -4.70 7.12
CA LYS A 44 -3.61 -4.75 6.10
C LYS A 44 -3.97 -3.94 4.85
N SER A 45 -5.26 -3.78 4.53
CA SER A 45 -5.69 -2.99 3.36
C SER A 45 -5.52 -1.50 3.61
N GLU A 46 -5.85 -1.01 4.81
CA GLU A 46 -5.64 0.39 5.17
C GLU A 46 -4.15 0.75 5.18
N LEU A 47 -3.29 -0.14 5.67
CA LEU A 47 -1.83 0.04 5.61
C LEU A 47 -1.31 0.03 4.16
N LYS A 48 -1.78 -0.90 3.33
CA LYS A 48 -1.44 -0.92 1.90
C LYS A 48 -1.89 0.35 1.17
N ALA A 49 -3.01 0.94 1.57
CA ALA A 49 -3.48 2.21 0.99
C ALA A 49 -2.53 3.38 1.25
N GLN A 50 -1.64 3.29 2.25
CA GLN A 50 -0.63 4.32 2.53
C GLN A 50 0.61 4.20 1.62
N MET A 51 0.73 3.12 0.86
CA MET A 51 1.91 2.87 0.03
C MET A 51 1.97 3.83 -1.17
N ARG A 52 3.18 4.34 -1.44
CA ARG A 52 3.48 5.20 -2.58
C ARG A 52 3.66 4.44 -3.88
N GLN A 53 4.08 3.19 -3.80
CA GLN A 53 4.18 2.28 -4.93
C GLN A 53 3.53 0.94 -4.61
N GLN A 54 2.84 0.37 -5.58
CA GLN A 54 2.24 -0.95 -5.48
C GLN A 54 2.58 -1.74 -6.74
N PRO A 55 2.76 -3.07 -6.64
CA PRO A 55 2.96 -3.91 -7.82
C PRO A 55 1.75 -3.79 -8.76
N ASN A 56 1.95 -4.14 -10.03
CA ASN A 56 0.84 -4.27 -10.98
C ASN A 56 -0.31 -5.09 -10.39
N HIS A 57 -1.53 -4.69 -10.75
CA HIS A 57 -2.74 -5.33 -10.28
C HIS A 57 -2.73 -6.84 -10.57
N ARG A 58 -3.25 -7.61 -9.61
CA ARG A 58 -3.34 -9.07 -9.69
C ARG A 58 -4.79 -9.50 -9.71
N PHE A 59 -5.19 -10.15 -10.79
CA PHE A 59 -6.49 -10.80 -10.84
C PHE A 59 -6.53 -11.93 -9.80
N LEU A 60 -7.45 -11.79 -8.83
CA LEU A 60 -7.65 -12.69 -7.68
C LEU A 60 -6.36 -12.98 -6.86
N GLY A 61 -5.36 -12.10 -6.94
CA GLY A 61 -4.07 -12.28 -6.27
C GLY A 61 -3.12 -13.30 -6.89
N LEU A 62 -3.54 -14.01 -7.94
CA LEU A 62 -2.78 -15.12 -8.53
C LEU A 62 -1.97 -14.68 -9.76
N PHE A 63 -2.60 -13.96 -10.70
CA PHE A 63 -2.01 -13.66 -12.01
C PHE A 63 -2.00 -12.16 -12.31
N ASN A 64 -0.86 -11.62 -12.77
CA ASN A 64 -0.72 -10.24 -13.22
C ASN A 64 -1.22 -10.13 -14.68
N MET A 65 -2.53 -10.16 -14.89
CA MET A 65 -3.07 -10.23 -16.25
C MET A 65 -2.78 -8.98 -17.05
N ASP A 66 -2.83 -7.82 -16.42
CA ASP A 66 -2.58 -6.53 -17.05
C ASP A 66 -1.12 -6.44 -17.53
N LEU A 67 -0.17 -6.87 -16.70
CA LEU A 67 1.25 -6.95 -17.07
C LEU A 67 1.51 -8.01 -18.16
N ALA A 68 0.79 -9.12 -18.14
CA ALA A 68 0.91 -10.14 -19.17
C ALA A 68 0.43 -9.62 -20.54
N LEU A 69 -0.72 -8.94 -20.58
CA LEU A 69 -1.25 -8.29 -21.78
C LEU A 69 -0.27 -7.24 -22.33
N TYR A 70 0.33 -6.44 -21.45
CA TYR A 70 1.35 -5.47 -21.85
C TYR A 70 2.58 -6.16 -22.47
N ASN A 71 3.09 -7.22 -21.84
CA ASN A 71 4.25 -7.99 -22.31
C ASN A 71 4.00 -8.74 -23.65
N LEU A 72 2.73 -9.05 -23.96
CA LEU A 72 2.34 -9.62 -25.26
C LEU A 72 2.41 -8.60 -26.41
N SER A 73 2.38 -7.30 -26.11
CA SER A 73 2.53 -6.27 -27.15
C SER A 73 3.90 -6.40 -27.84
N GLY A 74 4.00 -5.95 -29.10
CA GLY A 74 5.26 -5.75 -29.79
C GLY A 74 5.92 -4.40 -29.47
N GLN A 75 7.17 -4.21 -29.90
CA GLN A 75 7.85 -2.92 -29.81
C GLN A 75 7.31 -1.90 -30.83
N ASP A 76 6.83 -2.38 -31.98
CA ASP A 76 6.29 -1.56 -33.06
C ASP A 76 4.91 -0.97 -32.71
N THR A 77 4.88 0.31 -32.34
CA THR A 77 3.66 1.03 -31.94
C THR A 77 2.77 1.46 -33.13
N SER A 78 3.24 1.28 -34.38
CA SER A 78 2.43 1.56 -35.57
C SER A 78 1.28 0.56 -35.76
N LYS A 79 1.45 -0.67 -35.24
CA LYS A 79 0.43 -1.72 -35.31
C LYS A 79 -0.66 -1.50 -34.27
N TRP A 80 -1.91 -1.46 -34.73
CA TRP A 80 -3.09 -1.26 -33.87
C TRP A 80 -3.18 -2.29 -32.74
N VAL A 81 -2.86 -3.57 -33.01
CA VAL A 81 -2.88 -4.65 -32.00
C VAL A 81 -1.93 -4.35 -30.83
N ASN A 82 -0.73 -3.82 -31.11
CA ASN A 82 0.25 -3.49 -30.06
C ASN A 82 -0.24 -2.32 -29.21
N ARG A 83 -0.83 -1.29 -29.83
CA ARG A 83 -1.45 -0.18 -29.09
C ARG A 83 -2.63 -0.64 -28.24
N PHE A 84 -3.45 -1.54 -28.76
CA PHE A 84 -4.58 -2.10 -28.03
C PHE A 84 -4.09 -2.86 -26.79
N LEU A 85 -3.13 -3.77 -26.94
CA LEU A 85 -2.56 -4.54 -25.82
C LEU A 85 -1.92 -3.66 -24.74
N ARG A 86 -1.18 -2.62 -25.13
CA ARG A 86 -0.61 -1.64 -24.17
C ARG A 86 -1.65 -0.74 -23.52
N LYS A 87 -2.83 -0.58 -24.14
CA LYS A 87 -3.93 0.21 -23.60
C LYS A 87 -4.74 -0.58 -22.57
N ILE A 88 -4.92 -1.89 -22.79
CA ILE A 88 -5.68 -2.76 -21.88
C ILE A 88 -4.82 -3.43 -20.81
N GLY A 89 -3.50 -3.39 -20.95
CA GLY A 89 -2.54 -3.90 -19.98
C GLY A 89 -1.72 -2.77 -19.36
N ASP A 90 -1.09 -3.06 -18.22
CA ASP A 90 -0.28 -2.11 -17.48
C ASP A 90 1.21 -2.32 -17.75
N ALA A 91 1.95 -1.22 -17.89
CA ALA A 91 3.41 -1.25 -17.95
C ALA A 91 4.01 -1.83 -16.65
N PRO A 92 5.20 -2.47 -16.71
CA PRO A 92 5.86 -2.97 -15.50
C PRO A 92 6.09 -1.86 -14.48
N VAL A 93 5.67 -2.08 -13.23
CA VAL A 93 6.00 -1.17 -12.13
C VAL A 93 7.43 -1.44 -11.69
N ILE A 94 8.30 -0.44 -11.86
CA ILE A 94 9.70 -0.52 -11.46
C ILE A 94 9.84 -0.28 -9.96
N TYR A 95 10.69 -1.08 -9.31
CA TYR A 95 11.01 -0.93 -7.90
C TYR A 95 11.86 0.33 -7.67
N ASP A 96 11.35 1.21 -6.81
CA ASP A 96 12.07 2.36 -6.30
C ASP A 96 12.24 2.23 -4.76
N GLU A 97 13.49 2.30 -4.30
CA GLU A 97 13.82 2.19 -2.87
C GLU A 97 13.31 3.40 -2.07
N HIS A 98 13.48 4.62 -2.58
CA HIS A 98 12.99 5.84 -1.93
C HIS A 98 11.47 5.83 -1.78
N GLN A 99 10.75 5.32 -2.79
CA GLN A 99 9.29 5.18 -2.70
C GLN A 99 8.89 4.12 -1.67
N SER A 100 9.72 3.11 -1.46
CA SER A 100 9.52 2.13 -0.38
C SER A 100 9.71 2.75 1.00
N GLU A 101 10.77 3.53 1.19
CA GLU A 101 11.00 4.29 2.44
C GLU A 101 9.86 5.30 2.71
N ARG A 102 9.37 5.98 1.68
CA ARG A 102 8.23 6.89 1.83
C ARG A 102 6.94 6.16 2.20
N SER A 103 6.76 4.94 1.68
CA SER A 103 5.64 4.07 2.07
C SER A 103 5.74 3.63 3.53
N GLN A 104 6.96 3.30 3.98
CA GLN A 104 7.24 3.01 5.39
C GLN A 104 6.82 4.18 6.29
N ARG A 105 7.35 5.39 6.03
CA ARG A 105 7.04 6.59 6.81
C ARG A 105 5.55 6.94 6.78
N ALA A 106 4.88 6.74 5.64
CA ALA A 106 3.44 6.97 5.53
C ALA A 106 2.63 6.00 6.39
N MET A 107 3.02 4.72 6.45
CA MET A 107 2.40 3.74 7.34
C MET A 107 2.65 4.06 8.81
N GLU A 108 3.86 4.46 9.18
CA GLU A 108 4.19 4.90 10.55
C GLU A 108 3.34 6.11 10.95
N GLN A 109 3.24 7.13 10.09
CA GLN A 109 2.40 8.31 10.33
C GLN A 109 0.92 7.95 10.47
N TYR A 110 0.42 7.05 9.63
CA TYR A 110 -0.96 6.57 9.71
C TYR A 110 -1.25 5.88 11.04
N LEU A 111 -0.34 5.03 11.51
CA LEU A 111 -0.44 4.35 12.81
C LEU A 111 -0.34 5.35 13.97
N PHE A 112 0.58 6.31 13.88
CA PHE A 112 0.73 7.40 14.84
C PHE A 112 -0.59 8.18 14.99
N ASN A 113 -1.23 8.53 13.88
CA ASN A 113 -2.52 9.23 13.89
C ASN A 113 -3.65 8.41 14.51
N ARG A 114 -3.49 7.10 14.66
CA ARG A 114 -4.43 6.17 15.33
C ARG A 114 -3.98 5.73 16.73
N GLY A 115 -3.03 6.46 17.31
CA GLY A 115 -2.61 6.28 18.70
C GLY A 115 -1.50 5.27 18.91
N TYR A 116 -0.94 4.67 17.86
CA TYR A 116 0.19 3.76 17.96
C TYR A 116 1.50 4.55 17.88
N PHE A 117 1.79 5.37 18.90
CA PHE A 117 2.91 6.33 18.86
C PHE A 117 4.29 5.70 18.79
N ASN A 118 4.43 4.46 19.28
CA ASN A 118 5.68 3.70 19.23
C ASN A 118 5.69 2.69 18.08
N ALA A 119 4.76 2.81 17.11
CA ALA A 119 4.75 1.92 15.97
C ALA A 119 6.01 2.12 15.12
N SER A 120 6.57 1.01 14.64
CA SER A 120 7.65 1.02 13.66
C SER A 120 7.29 0.13 12.48
N VAL A 121 7.74 0.52 11.29
CA VAL A 121 7.58 -0.30 10.10
C VAL A 121 8.96 -0.58 9.52
N ASP A 122 9.33 -1.85 9.44
CA ASP A 122 10.58 -2.24 8.79
C ASP A 122 10.27 -2.64 7.34
N VAL A 123 11.02 -2.12 6.35
CA VAL A 123 10.92 -2.57 4.95
C VAL A 123 12.14 -3.39 4.55
N LYS A 124 11.92 -4.51 3.86
CA LYS A 124 12.97 -5.31 3.23
C LYS A 124 12.65 -5.55 1.76
N ALA A 125 13.66 -5.45 0.91
CA ALA A 125 13.59 -5.82 -0.49
C ALA A 125 14.31 -7.15 -0.71
N ASP A 126 13.55 -8.17 -1.12
CA ASP A 126 14.07 -9.45 -1.57
C ASP A 126 14.31 -9.36 -3.08
N HIS A 127 15.56 -9.22 -3.52
CA HIS A 127 15.96 -9.24 -4.92
C HIS A 127 15.95 -10.70 -5.44
N LEU A 128 15.23 -10.94 -6.53
CA LEU A 128 14.93 -12.26 -7.07
C LEU A 128 15.49 -12.39 -8.50
N PRO A 129 15.71 -13.63 -8.99
CA PRO A 129 16.10 -13.85 -10.37
C PRO A 129 15.13 -13.22 -11.37
N LYS A 130 15.63 -12.93 -12.58
CA LYS A 130 14.87 -12.34 -13.70
C LYS A 130 14.39 -10.90 -13.45
N GLN A 131 15.21 -10.07 -12.79
CA GLN A 131 14.96 -8.63 -12.56
C GLN A 131 13.66 -8.38 -11.78
N LYS A 132 13.51 -9.03 -10.63
CA LYS A 132 12.29 -8.95 -9.82
C LYS A 132 12.63 -8.63 -8.39
N VAL A 133 11.85 -7.75 -7.77
CA VAL A 133 11.93 -7.45 -6.34
C VAL A 133 10.61 -7.78 -5.67
N LYS A 134 10.70 -8.37 -4.48
CA LYS A 134 9.58 -8.52 -3.57
C LYS A 134 9.84 -7.71 -2.31
N THR A 135 8.91 -6.82 -1.99
CA THR A 135 8.99 -6.01 -0.76
C THR A 135 8.21 -6.65 0.38
N LEU A 136 8.78 -6.61 1.58
CA LEU A 136 8.16 -7.05 2.82
C LEU A 136 8.18 -5.91 3.83
N TYR A 137 7.00 -5.37 4.14
CA TYR A 137 6.80 -4.42 5.22
C TYR A 137 6.38 -5.19 6.48
N SER A 138 7.14 -5.05 7.54
CA SER A 138 6.89 -5.68 8.84
C SER A 138 6.52 -4.60 9.84
N VAL A 139 5.24 -4.53 10.16
CA VAL A 139 4.66 -3.55 11.07
C VAL A 139 4.68 -4.10 12.50
N LYS A 140 5.31 -3.35 13.40
CA LYS A 140 5.26 -3.55 14.86
C LYS A 140 4.49 -2.39 15.45
N ALA A 141 3.20 -2.56 15.69
CA ALA A 141 2.35 -1.46 16.13
C ALA A 141 2.38 -1.25 17.65
N GLY A 142 2.55 -2.32 18.43
CA GLY A 142 2.48 -2.24 19.89
C GLY A 142 1.09 -1.86 20.40
N ALA A 143 0.98 -1.40 21.66
CA ALA A 143 -0.29 -0.99 22.26
C ALA A 143 -0.70 0.43 21.82
N PRO A 144 -1.96 0.66 21.45
CA PRO A 144 -2.44 2.00 21.19
C PRO A 144 -2.55 2.79 22.51
N TYR A 145 -2.26 4.07 22.43
CA TYR A 145 -2.50 5.02 23.50
C TYR A 145 -3.96 5.46 23.51
N SER A 146 -4.48 5.78 24.69
CA SER A 146 -5.84 6.26 24.90
C SER A 146 -5.85 7.63 25.55
N PHE A 147 -6.93 8.38 25.38
CA PHE A 147 -7.11 9.66 26.06
C PHE A 147 -7.16 9.46 27.58
N ARG A 148 -6.22 10.05 28.32
CA ARG A 148 -6.22 10.00 29.79
C ARG A 148 -7.14 11.07 30.38
N GLN A 149 -6.94 12.31 29.96
CA GLN A 149 -7.70 13.47 30.40
C GLN A 149 -7.88 14.40 29.21
N TYR A 150 -9.04 15.04 29.12
CA TYR A 150 -9.37 16.03 28.12
C TYR A 150 -9.96 17.23 28.85
N HIS A 151 -9.28 18.36 28.78
CA HIS A 151 -9.70 19.63 29.37
C HIS A 151 -9.59 20.71 28.31
N TYR A 152 -10.53 21.64 28.34
CA TYR A 152 -10.49 22.84 27.51
C TYR A 152 -9.85 23.96 28.31
N ASP A 153 -8.85 24.63 27.74
CA ASP A 153 -8.24 25.82 28.32
C ASP A 153 -8.89 27.06 27.70
N ASN A 154 -9.60 27.85 28.50
CA ASN A 154 -10.30 29.06 28.07
C ASN A 154 -9.78 30.28 28.84
N HIS A 155 -9.50 31.37 28.11
CA HIS A 155 -9.11 32.64 28.71
C HIS A 155 -10.25 33.68 28.78
N ALA A 156 -11.42 33.39 28.18
CA ALA A 156 -12.57 34.29 28.16
C ALA A 156 -13.75 33.71 28.96
N SER A 157 -13.92 34.13 30.22
CA SER A 157 -14.94 33.61 31.15
C SER A 157 -16.37 33.63 30.60
N ALA A 158 -16.68 34.55 29.68
CA ALA A 158 -17.98 34.64 29.00
C ALA A 158 -18.36 33.36 28.21
N LEU A 159 -17.37 32.57 27.78
CA LEU A 159 -17.58 31.37 26.97
C LEU A 159 -17.63 30.07 27.80
N ASP A 160 -17.31 30.11 29.10
CA ASP A 160 -17.19 28.90 29.94
C ASP A 160 -18.46 28.07 29.97
N SER A 161 -19.63 28.73 30.06
CA SER A 161 -20.92 28.04 30.10
C SER A 161 -21.24 27.32 28.78
N ILE A 162 -20.92 27.96 27.64
CA ILE A 162 -21.15 27.41 26.31
C ILE A 162 -20.23 26.21 26.06
N ILE A 163 -18.95 26.36 26.42
CA ILE A 163 -17.95 25.30 26.31
C ILE A 163 -18.35 24.11 27.19
N HIS A 164 -18.73 24.33 28.45
CA HIS A 164 -19.10 23.24 29.35
C HIS A 164 -20.28 22.40 28.83
N VAL A 165 -21.31 23.05 28.25
CA VAL A 165 -22.43 22.35 27.62
C VAL A 165 -21.96 21.58 26.38
N SER A 166 -21.16 22.22 25.53
CA SER A 166 -20.60 21.61 24.32
C SER A 166 -19.72 20.40 24.62
N MET A 167 -18.95 20.42 25.71
CA MET A 167 -18.06 19.32 26.12
C MET A 167 -18.81 18.04 26.48
N LYS A 168 -20.07 18.13 26.94
CA LYS A 168 -20.91 16.94 27.21
C LYS A 168 -21.26 16.16 25.94
N GLN A 169 -21.23 16.81 24.79
CA GLN A 169 -21.48 16.22 23.48
C GLN A 169 -20.21 15.72 22.79
N SER A 170 -19.04 15.88 23.43
CA SER A 170 -17.77 15.47 22.86
C SER A 170 -17.68 13.94 22.68
N ASP A 171 -17.19 13.53 21.52
CA ASP A 171 -16.86 12.14 21.24
C ASP A 171 -15.51 11.73 21.85
N ILE A 172 -14.74 12.66 22.40
CA ILE A 172 -13.48 12.42 23.10
C ILE A 172 -13.80 12.11 24.56
N LYS A 173 -13.49 10.87 24.98
CA LYS A 173 -13.75 10.39 26.34
C LYS A 173 -12.52 9.69 26.91
N GLN A 174 -12.34 9.77 28.22
CA GLN A 174 -11.28 9.04 28.92
C GLN A 174 -11.34 7.54 28.61
N GLY A 175 -10.18 6.95 28.33
CA GLY A 175 -10.04 5.53 27.98
C GLY A 175 -10.34 5.20 26.51
N LYS A 176 -10.91 6.12 25.72
CA LYS A 176 -11.09 5.91 24.27
C LYS A 176 -9.72 5.93 23.57
N PRO A 177 -9.46 5.05 22.58
CA PRO A 177 -8.22 5.06 21.80
C PRO A 177 -7.99 6.44 21.17
N PHE A 178 -6.73 6.86 21.14
CA PHE A 178 -6.34 8.09 20.48
C PHE A 178 -6.61 7.98 18.97
N ASN A 179 -7.21 9.02 18.40
CA ASN A 179 -7.37 9.15 16.96
C ASN A 179 -7.37 10.63 16.58
N SER A 180 -6.43 11.02 15.72
CA SER A 180 -6.29 12.39 15.21
C SER A 180 -7.54 12.86 14.46
N ASP A 181 -8.22 11.97 13.73
CA ASP A 181 -9.45 12.31 13.00
C ASP A 181 -10.58 12.70 13.96
N LEU A 182 -10.65 12.07 15.15
CA LEU A 182 -11.61 12.45 16.20
C LEU A 182 -11.29 13.83 16.77
N LEU A 183 -10.01 14.16 16.94
CA LEU A 183 -9.59 15.49 17.40
C LEU A 183 -9.94 16.58 16.38
N ASN A 184 -9.73 16.30 15.09
CA ASN A 184 -10.07 17.21 14.01
C ASN A 184 -11.59 17.41 13.90
N ALA A 185 -12.36 16.34 14.00
CA ALA A 185 -13.83 16.42 14.02
C ALA A 185 -14.33 17.24 15.21
N GLU A 186 -13.74 17.05 16.40
CA GLU A 186 -14.08 17.84 17.58
C GLU A 186 -13.74 19.32 17.39
N ARG A 187 -12.57 19.62 16.80
CA ARG A 187 -12.20 21.00 16.47
C ARG A 187 -13.23 21.65 15.54
N SER A 188 -13.66 20.94 14.49
CA SER A 188 -14.68 21.44 13.56
C SER A 188 -16.06 21.58 14.18
N ARG A 189 -16.36 20.89 15.28
CA ARG A 189 -17.62 21.04 16.02
C ARG A 189 -17.62 22.31 16.89
N LEU A 190 -16.45 22.74 17.33
CA LEU A 190 -16.27 23.88 18.24
C LEU A 190 -16.08 25.23 17.54
N VAL A 191 -15.65 25.23 16.27
CA VAL A 191 -15.45 26.42 15.42
C VAL A 191 -16.66 26.61 14.51
#